data_AF-A0A1F8B8Q2-F1
#
_entry.id   AF-A0A1F8B8Q2-F1
#
_cell.length_a   1.000
_cell.length_b   1.000
_cell.length_c   1.000
_cell.angle_alpha   90.00
_cell.angle_beta   90.00
_cell.angle_gamma   90.00
#
_symmetry.space_group_name_H-M   'P 1'
#
loop_
_entity.id
_entity.type
_entity.pdbx_description
1 polymer ?
#
loop_
_entity_poly.entity_id
_entity_poly.type
_entity_poly.pdbx_seq_one_letter_code
_entity_poly.pdbx_strand_id
1 'polypeptide(L)'
;MSKEGLELIKLFKIGFTKGTKELEKLRINFNLNFRTQKYKLIRTEPLIIKGEYLLVASSCFKLETDIEGNIINFVSRLSDKGRPIFFTLFPQDGKTYCLLSWQRMNKKSYKNLRGLNLKTQHEKKVMISNLLTSYIENFAANPDFWKDLPLDVQTIFRKYWGASSFLEVVPFIFNSEFSLFY
;
A
#
# COMPACT_ATOMS: atom_id res chain seq x y z
N MET A 1 2.61 0.53 34.46
CA MET A 1 1.90 0.25 33.17
C MET A 1 0.45 -0.05 33.51
N SER A 2 -0.53 0.63 32.90
CA SER A 2 -1.95 0.43 33.22
C SER A 2 -2.44 -0.95 32.77
N LYS A 3 -3.55 -1.44 33.34
CA LYS A 3 -4.19 -2.69 32.90
C LYS A 3 -4.55 -2.65 31.40
N GLU A 4 -5.02 -1.51 30.93
CA GLU A 4 -5.32 -1.25 29.52
C GLU A 4 -4.07 -1.32 28.63
N GLY A 5 -2.95 -0.75 29.08
CA GLY A 5 -1.68 -0.82 28.36
C GLY A 5 -1.16 -2.26 28.24
N LEU A 6 -1.30 -3.08 29.29
CA LEU A 6 -0.94 -4.50 29.24
C LEU A 6 -1.81 -5.29 28.28
N GLU A 7 -3.10 -4.97 28.19
CA GLU A 7 -4.02 -5.63 27.27
C GLU A 7 -3.74 -5.26 25.81
N LEU A 8 -3.44 -3.99 25.52
CA LEU A 8 -3.00 -3.54 24.20
C LEU A 8 -1.73 -4.26 23.75
N ILE A 9 -0.74 -4.44 24.63
CA ILE A 9 0.49 -5.17 24.31
C ILE A 9 0.20 -6.64 23.98
N LYS A 10 -0.73 -7.28 24.70
CA LYS A 10 -1.13 -8.67 24.40
C LYS A 10 -1.80 -8.76 23.04
N LEU A 11 -2.77 -7.89 22.75
CA LEU A 11 -3.46 -7.86 21.45
C LEU A 11 -2.49 -7.60 20.31
N PHE A 12 -1.56 -6.66 20.49
CA PHE A 12 -0.49 -6.37 19.52
C PHE A 12 0.36 -7.62 19.26
N LYS A 13 0.83 -8.32 20.31
CA LYS A 13 1.62 -9.56 20.16
C LYS A 13 0.85 -10.65 19.41
N ILE A 14 -0.44 -10.81 19.69
CA ILE A 14 -1.31 -11.78 19.00
C ILE A 14 -1.43 -11.41 17.52
N GLY A 15 -1.74 -10.15 17.22
CA GLY A 15 -1.87 -9.62 15.87
C GLY A 15 -0.57 -9.79 15.07
N PHE A 16 0.56 -9.37 15.65
CA PHE A 16 1.89 -9.52 15.06
C PHE A 16 2.21 -10.98 14.75
N THR A 17 2.08 -11.88 15.74
CA THR A 17 2.36 -13.31 15.57
C THR A 17 1.50 -13.93 14.47
N LYS A 18 0.21 -13.58 14.43
CA LYS A 18 -0.70 -14.07 13.39
C LYS A 18 -0.31 -13.52 12.01
N GLY A 19 -0.01 -12.22 11.92
CA GLY A 19 0.44 -11.57 10.69
C GLY A 19 1.70 -12.22 10.12
N THR A 20 2.73 -12.42 10.95
CA THR A 20 3.98 -13.08 10.54
C THR A 20 3.73 -14.50 10.04
N LYS A 21 2.90 -15.29 10.72
CA LYS A 21 2.57 -16.66 10.28
C LYS A 21 1.87 -16.68 8.92
N GLU A 22 0.95 -15.75 8.66
CA GLU A 22 0.26 -15.67 7.36
C GLU A 22 1.20 -15.21 6.24
N LEU A 23 2.06 -14.22 6.49
CA LEU A 23 3.08 -13.79 5.53
C LEU A 23 4.09 -14.90 5.21
N GLU A 24 4.45 -15.72 6.20
CA GLU A 24 5.37 -16.83 5.99
C GLU A 24 4.75 -17.93 5.12
N LYS A 25 3.47 -18.25 5.32
CA LYS A 25 2.72 -19.15 4.41
C LYS A 25 2.70 -18.60 2.99
N LEU A 26 2.48 -17.30 2.85
CA LEU A 26 2.45 -16.62 1.55
C LEU A 26 3.81 -16.69 0.86
N ARG A 27 4.90 -16.45 1.60
CA ARG A 27 6.29 -16.58 1.13
C ARG A 27 6.59 -17.99 0.64
N ILE A 28 6.26 -19.02 1.43
CA ILE A 28 6.46 -20.44 1.05
C ILE A 28 5.70 -20.76 -0.24
N ASN A 29 4.43 -20.34 -0.32
CA ASN A 29 3.60 -20.55 -1.50
C ASN A 29 4.19 -19.84 -2.74
N PHE A 30 4.64 -18.59 -2.60
CA PHE A 30 5.26 -17.85 -3.70
C PHE A 30 6.56 -18.50 -4.18
N ASN A 31 7.43 -18.93 -3.27
CA ASN A 31 8.66 -19.65 -3.62
C ASN A 31 8.38 -20.96 -4.36
N LEU A 32 7.38 -21.73 -3.92
CA LEU A 32 6.96 -22.96 -4.60
C LEU A 32 6.47 -22.66 -6.02
N ASN A 33 5.63 -21.65 -6.19
CA ASN A 33 5.10 -21.29 -7.51
C ASN A 33 6.16 -20.70 -8.42
N PHE A 34 7.12 -19.95 -7.89
CA PHE A 34 8.26 -19.46 -8.64
C PHE A 34 9.07 -20.64 -9.20
N ARG A 35 9.43 -21.61 -8.35
CA ARG A 35 10.17 -22.83 -8.75
C ARG A 35 9.41 -23.68 -9.77
N THR A 36 8.09 -23.75 -9.64
CA THR A 36 7.22 -24.53 -10.55
C THR A 36 6.67 -23.72 -11.72
N GLN A 37 7.13 -22.48 -11.91
CA GLN A 37 6.74 -21.55 -12.98
C GLN A 37 5.22 -21.26 -13.04
N LYS A 38 4.52 -21.34 -11.90
CA LYS A 38 3.08 -21.08 -11.76
C LYS A 38 2.80 -19.61 -11.44
N TYR A 39 3.20 -18.71 -12.32
CA TYR A 39 3.06 -17.25 -12.11
C TYR A 39 1.62 -16.74 -12.18
N LYS A 40 0.69 -17.55 -12.72
CA LYS A 40 -0.72 -17.19 -12.88
C LYS A 40 -1.50 -17.10 -11.55
N LEU A 41 -0.86 -17.10 -10.39
CA LEU A 41 -1.56 -16.93 -9.11
C LEU A 41 -1.66 -15.49 -8.64
N ILE A 42 -0.86 -14.59 -9.22
CA ILE A 42 -0.89 -13.17 -8.90
C ILE A 42 -1.61 -12.43 -10.03
N ARG A 43 -2.44 -11.45 -9.65
CA ARG A 43 -2.97 -10.43 -10.54
C ARG A 43 -2.25 -9.13 -10.22
N THR A 44 -1.89 -8.38 -11.24
CA THR A 44 -1.24 -7.07 -11.12
C THR A 44 -2.03 -6.07 -11.94
N GLU A 45 -2.38 -4.94 -11.33
CA GLU A 45 -2.92 -3.77 -12.01
C GLU A 45 -1.86 -2.66 -11.96
N PRO A 46 -1.40 -2.17 -13.13
CA PRO A 46 -0.42 -1.09 -13.17
C PRO A 46 -1.10 0.28 -13.04
N LEU A 47 -0.38 1.21 -12.43
CA LEU A 47 -0.66 2.64 -12.33
C LEU A 47 0.59 3.34 -12.90
N ILE A 48 0.52 3.76 -14.15
CA ILE A 48 1.68 4.32 -14.86
C ILE A 48 1.52 5.84 -14.99
N ILE A 49 2.49 6.58 -14.45
CA ILE A 49 2.60 8.03 -14.60
C ILE A 49 3.76 8.41 -15.52
N LYS A 50 3.62 9.53 -16.23
CA LYS A 50 4.68 10.09 -17.09
C LYS A 50 5.77 10.75 -16.24
N GLY A 51 7.03 10.59 -16.65
CA GLY A 51 8.20 11.11 -15.94
C GLY A 51 8.86 10.05 -15.06
N GLU A 52 10.18 10.15 -14.94
CA GLU A 52 10.99 9.31 -14.05
C GLU A 52 11.19 10.04 -12.72
N TYR A 53 10.31 9.76 -11.77
CA TYR A 53 10.46 10.25 -10.41
C TYR A 53 11.37 9.29 -9.68
N LEU A 54 12.50 9.80 -9.17
CA LEU A 54 13.55 9.02 -8.49
C LEU A 54 13.11 8.63 -7.07
N LEU A 55 12.04 7.85 -7.02
CA LEU A 55 11.36 7.35 -5.84
C LEU A 55 11.05 5.87 -6.06
N VAL A 56 11.57 5.01 -5.20
CA VAL A 56 11.36 3.56 -5.25
C VAL A 56 10.80 3.06 -3.94
N ALA A 57 9.86 2.12 -4.03
CA ALA A 57 9.31 1.48 -2.83
C ALA A 57 8.80 0.08 -3.15
N SER A 58 8.85 -0.80 -2.15
CA SER A 58 8.21 -2.10 -2.20
C SER A 58 7.62 -2.40 -0.82
N SER A 59 6.35 -2.78 -0.78
CA SER A 59 5.67 -3.07 0.49
C SER A 59 4.58 -4.12 0.31
N CYS A 60 4.20 -4.74 1.42
CA CYS A 60 3.08 -5.65 1.54
C CYS A 60 2.20 -5.20 2.71
N PHE A 61 0.96 -4.82 2.42
CA PHE A 61 0.02 -4.33 3.43
C PHE A 61 -1.41 -4.79 3.10
N LYS A 62 -2.38 -4.40 3.92
CA LYS A 62 -3.80 -4.73 3.71
C LYS A 62 -4.56 -3.42 3.56
N LEU A 63 -5.10 -3.15 2.37
CA LEU A 63 -5.99 -2.02 2.15
C LEU A 63 -7.27 -2.19 2.96
N GLU A 64 -7.65 -1.21 3.77
CA GLU A 64 -8.91 -1.23 4.51
C GLU A 64 -10.08 -0.87 3.61
N THR A 65 -9.92 0.09 2.69
CA THR A 65 -10.96 0.47 1.71
C THR A 65 -10.49 0.43 0.27
N ASP A 66 -11.43 0.37 -0.66
CA ASP A 66 -11.18 0.66 -2.08
C ASP A 66 -11.32 2.17 -2.40
N ILE A 67 -11.18 2.50 -3.69
CA ILE A 67 -11.29 3.86 -4.23
C ILE A 67 -12.68 4.50 -4.05
N GLU A 68 -13.72 3.70 -3.84
CA GLU A 68 -15.11 4.14 -3.61
C GLU A 68 -15.43 4.20 -2.12
N GLY A 69 -14.46 3.86 -1.24
CA GLY A 69 -14.65 3.81 0.20
C GLY A 69 -15.27 2.50 0.72
N ASN A 70 -15.50 1.50 -0.13
CA ASN A 70 -16.02 0.21 0.33
C ASN A 70 -14.93 -0.54 1.11
N ILE A 71 -15.31 -1.17 2.22
CA ILE A 71 -14.38 -1.90 3.07
C ILE A 71 -13.92 -3.20 2.38
N ILE A 72 -12.60 -3.36 2.27
CA ILE A 72 -11.92 -4.57 1.77
C ILE A 72 -11.46 -5.45 2.93
N ASN A 73 -10.83 -4.85 3.95
CA ASN A 73 -10.25 -5.56 5.09
C ASN A 73 -10.55 -4.81 6.39
N PHE A 74 -10.85 -5.55 7.44
CA PHE A 74 -10.94 -5.02 8.81
C PHE A 74 -9.66 -5.35 9.57
N VAL A 75 -8.64 -4.50 9.48
CA VAL A 75 -7.31 -4.79 10.06
C VAL A 75 -7.34 -4.83 11.59
N SER A 76 -8.25 -4.08 12.22
CA SER A 76 -8.50 -4.13 13.67
C SER A 76 -9.16 -5.43 14.15
N ARG A 77 -9.68 -6.27 13.25
CA ARG A 77 -10.39 -7.51 13.61
C ARG A 77 -9.48 -8.72 13.45
N LEU A 78 -9.12 -9.34 14.58
CA LEU A 78 -8.34 -10.58 14.58
C LEU A 78 -9.02 -11.74 13.83
N SER A 79 -10.34 -11.72 13.64
CA SER A 79 -11.07 -12.74 12.87
C SER A 79 -10.89 -12.60 11.35
N ASP A 80 -10.54 -11.40 10.84
CA ASP A 80 -10.27 -11.21 9.43
C ASP A 80 -8.92 -11.85 9.07
N LYS A 81 -8.92 -12.69 8.04
CA LYS A 81 -7.67 -13.27 7.51
C LYS A 81 -6.82 -12.18 6.86
N GLY A 82 -7.45 -11.09 6.41
CA GLY A 82 -6.81 -10.03 5.67
C GLY A 82 -6.41 -10.51 4.28
N ARG A 83 -6.57 -9.62 3.31
CA ARG A 83 -6.19 -9.85 1.93
C ARG A 83 -4.99 -8.94 1.72
N PRO A 84 -3.76 -9.47 1.61
CA PRO A 84 -2.61 -8.63 1.37
C PRO A 84 -2.60 -8.13 -0.07
N ILE A 85 -2.13 -6.92 -0.25
CA ILE A 85 -1.75 -6.32 -1.52
C ILE A 85 -0.24 -6.05 -1.50
N PHE A 86 0.40 -6.26 -2.64
CA PHE A 86 1.81 -5.96 -2.86
C PHE A 86 1.89 -4.69 -3.70
N PHE A 87 2.65 -3.73 -3.20
CA PHE A 87 2.91 -2.46 -3.84
C PHE A 87 4.36 -2.44 -4.31
N THR A 88 4.61 -1.99 -5.53
CA THR A 88 5.97 -1.77 -6.02
C THR A 88 5.99 -0.52 -6.89
N LEU A 89 6.84 0.44 -6.54
CA LEU A 89 7.01 1.70 -7.26
C LEU A 89 8.45 1.80 -7.76
N PHE A 90 8.64 2.09 -9.04
CA PHE A 90 9.97 2.34 -9.62
C PHE A 90 9.89 3.18 -10.90
N PRO A 91 10.89 4.04 -11.16
CA PRO A 91 11.05 4.70 -12.45
C PRO A 91 11.74 3.78 -13.46
N GLN A 92 11.30 3.83 -14.72
CA GLN A 92 11.93 3.14 -15.85
C GLN A 92 11.43 3.74 -17.19
N ASP A 93 12.30 3.83 -18.19
CA ASP A 93 11.96 4.15 -19.59
C ASP A 93 11.05 5.39 -19.76
N GLY A 94 11.40 6.49 -19.08
CA GLY A 94 10.68 7.78 -19.15
C GLY A 94 9.38 7.83 -18.33
N LYS A 95 9.12 6.81 -17.51
CA LYS A 95 7.86 6.64 -16.76
C LYS A 95 8.15 6.20 -15.33
N THR A 96 7.13 6.31 -14.48
CA THR A 96 7.14 5.71 -13.15
C THR A 96 6.00 4.72 -13.05
N TYR A 97 6.33 3.49 -12.68
CA TYR A 97 5.45 2.35 -12.59
C TYR A 97 5.09 2.09 -11.14
N CYS A 98 3.82 2.20 -10.80
CA CYS A 98 3.25 1.64 -9.58
C CYS A 98 2.53 0.34 -9.94
N LEU A 99 2.95 -0.77 -9.34
CA LEU A 99 2.33 -2.09 -9.52
C LEU A 99 1.57 -2.46 -8.25
N LEU A 100 0.26 -2.64 -8.39
CA LEU A 100 -0.59 -3.16 -7.33
C LEU A 100 -0.91 -4.62 -7.64
N SER A 101 -0.39 -5.53 -6.82
CA SER A 101 -0.52 -6.96 -7.04
C SER A 101 -1.23 -7.67 -5.90
N TRP A 102 -1.99 -8.72 -6.18
CA TRP A 102 -2.65 -9.55 -5.17
C TRP A 102 -2.87 -10.97 -5.67
N GLN A 103 -3.14 -11.90 -4.75
CA GLN A 103 -3.49 -13.27 -5.13
C GLN A 103 -4.80 -13.31 -5.90
N ARG A 104 -4.87 -14.02 -7.03
CA ARG A 104 -6.05 -14.14 -7.89
C ARG A 104 -7.32 -14.58 -7.16
N MET A 105 -7.20 -15.34 -6.07
CA MET A 105 -8.33 -15.72 -5.22
C MET A 105 -9.06 -14.50 -4.61
N ASN A 106 -8.34 -13.39 -4.40
CA ASN A 106 -8.88 -12.13 -3.86
C ASN A 106 -9.42 -11.18 -4.96
N LYS A 107 -9.59 -11.65 -6.21
CA LYS A 107 -10.03 -10.83 -7.36
C LYS A 107 -11.38 -10.12 -7.19
N LYS A 108 -12.26 -10.63 -6.31
CA LYS A 108 -13.56 -10.02 -6.03
C LYS A 108 -13.40 -8.82 -5.10
N SER A 109 -12.57 -8.95 -4.07
CA SER A 109 -12.30 -7.88 -3.09
C SER A 109 -11.58 -6.70 -3.73
N TYR A 110 -10.69 -6.95 -4.70
CA TYR A 110 -9.95 -5.90 -5.42
C TYR A 110 -10.51 -5.57 -6.80
N LYS A 111 -11.81 -5.82 -7.03
CA LYS A 111 -12.42 -5.56 -8.34
C LYS A 111 -12.33 -4.07 -8.74
N ASN A 112 -12.39 -3.17 -7.76
CA ASN A 112 -12.40 -1.73 -7.96
C ASN A 112 -10.99 -1.14 -8.19
N LEU A 113 -9.93 -1.95 -8.09
CA LEU A 113 -8.58 -1.58 -8.52
C LEU A 113 -8.33 -1.86 -10.01
N ARG A 114 -9.31 -2.41 -10.72
CA ARG A 114 -9.18 -2.67 -12.16
C ARG A 114 -9.31 -1.37 -12.94
N GLY A 115 -8.49 -1.23 -13.98
CA GLY A 115 -8.58 -0.07 -14.86
C GLY A 115 -8.06 1.23 -14.23
N LEU A 116 -7.35 1.18 -13.10
CA LEU A 116 -6.69 2.35 -12.53
C LEU A 116 -5.72 3.02 -13.52
N ASN A 117 -5.15 2.25 -14.46
CA ASN A 117 -4.32 2.82 -15.52
C ASN A 117 -5.09 3.69 -16.54
N LEU A 118 -6.43 3.64 -16.55
CA LEU A 118 -7.27 4.46 -17.43
C LEU A 118 -7.58 5.84 -16.82
N LYS A 119 -7.25 6.04 -15.54
CA LYS A 119 -7.40 7.32 -14.85
C LYS A 119 -6.48 8.39 -15.45
N THR A 120 -6.78 9.65 -15.15
CA THR A 120 -5.94 10.79 -15.57
C THR A 120 -4.57 10.73 -14.88
N GLN A 121 -3.56 11.42 -15.45
CA GLN A 121 -2.23 11.49 -14.83
C GLN A 121 -2.28 12.06 -13.42
N HIS A 122 -3.11 13.08 -13.20
CA HIS A 122 -3.31 13.69 -11.90
C HIS A 122 -3.91 12.69 -10.90
N GLU A 123 -5.02 12.04 -11.23
CA GLU A 123 -5.63 11.02 -10.35
C GLU A 123 -4.65 9.89 -9.99
N LYS A 124 -3.84 9.41 -10.94
CA LYS A 124 -2.84 8.38 -10.66
C LYS A 124 -1.78 8.87 -9.68
N LYS A 125 -1.24 10.08 -9.88
CA LYS A 125 -0.26 10.69 -8.98
C LYS A 125 -0.83 10.81 -7.56
N VAL A 126 -2.08 11.27 -7.43
CA VAL A 126 -2.80 11.35 -6.16
C VAL A 126 -2.95 10.00 -5.50
N MET A 127 -3.44 8.99 -6.22
CA MET A 127 -3.61 7.63 -5.70
C MET A 127 -2.29 7.04 -5.19
N ILE A 128 -1.22 7.15 -5.99
CA ILE A 128 0.11 6.65 -5.59
C ILE A 128 0.61 7.39 -4.34
N SER A 129 0.42 8.71 -4.26
CA SER A 129 0.88 9.53 -3.13
C SER A 129 0.14 9.21 -1.84
N ASN A 130 -1.19 9.00 -1.93
CA ASN A 130 -1.99 8.57 -0.80
C ASN A 130 -1.55 7.18 -0.31
N LEU A 131 -1.32 6.23 -1.22
CA LEU A 131 -0.83 4.89 -0.85
C LEU A 131 0.55 4.95 -0.18
N LEU A 132 1.49 5.70 -0.76
CA LEU A 132 2.83 5.92 -0.20
C LEU A 132 2.76 6.45 1.23
N THR A 133 1.94 7.47 1.45
CA THR A 133 1.88 8.16 2.74
C THR A 133 1.13 7.35 3.80
N SER A 134 0.13 6.58 3.39
CA SER A 134 -0.72 5.84 4.32
C SER A 134 -0.17 4.49 4.74
N TYR A 135 0.56 3.79 3.85
CA TYR A 135 0.87 2.36 4.04
C TYR A 135 2.34 1.99 3.89
N ILE A 136 3.16 2.83 3.27
CA ILE A 136 4.50 2.43 2.85
C ILE A 136 5.52 2.92 3.85
N GLU A 137 5.77 2.18 4.92
CA GLU A 137 6.68 2.59 6.02
C GLU A 137 8.11 2.95 5.58
N ASN A 138 8.60 2.42 4.46
CA ASN A 138 9.94 2.72 3.96
C ASN A 138 9.92 2.84 2.43
N PHE A 139 10.47 3.95 1.93
CA PHE A 139 10.80 4.14 0.52
C PHE A 139 12.19 4.78 0.41
N ALA A 140 12.84 4.62 -0.74
CA ALA A 140 14.07 5.31 -1.05
C ALA A 140 13.78 6.38 -2.11
N ALA A 141 14.27 7.59 -1.87
CA ALA A 141 14.16 8.71 -2.79
C ALA A 141 15.54 9.31 -3.03
N ASN A 142 15.76 9.88 -4.21
CA ASN A 142 16.85 10.82 -4.40
C ASN A 142 16.70 11.96 -3.36
N PRO A 143 17.74 12.35 -2.62
CA PRO A 143 17.66 13.45 -1.67
C PRO A 143 17.08 14.74 -2.25
N ASP A 144 17.36 15.03 -3.53
CA ASP A 144 16.89 16.23 -4.21
C ASP A 144 15.40 16.12 -4.55
N PHE A 145 14.90 14.92 -4.89
CA PHE A 145 13.46 14.68 -5.05
C PHE A 145 12.67 15.15 -3.82
N TRP A 146 13.17 14.86 -2.61
CA TRP A 146 12.49 15.29 -1.39
C TRP A 146 12.60 16.79 -1.12
N LYS A 147 13.80 17.37 -1.33
CA LYS A 147 14.06 18.79 -1.11
C LYS A 147 13.25 19.68 -2.04
N ASP A 148 13.05 19.22 -3.27
CA ASP A 148 12.35 19.96 -4.32
C ASP A 148 10.81 19.92 -4.15
N LEU A 149 10.29 19.06 -3.25
CA LEU A 149 8.86 19.06 -2.95
C LEU A 149 8.43 20.38 -2.28
N PRO A 150 7.28 20.95 -2.69
CA PRO A 150 6.69 22.10 -2.00
C PRO A 150 6.54 21.88 -0.49
N LEU A 151 6.73 22.94 0.30
CA LEU A 151 6.71 22.85 1.77
C LEU A 151 5.35 22.39 2.34
N ASP A 152 4.26 22.79 1.70
CA ASP A 152 2.90 22.36 2.03
C ASP A 152 2.73 20.85 1.78
N VAL A 153 3.26 20.32 0.69
CA VAL A 153 3.27 18.89 0.36
C VAL A 153 4.05 18.09 1.41
N GLN A 154 5.25 18.53 1.77
CA GLN A 154 6.05 17.89 2.83
C GLN A 154 5.31 17.90 4.17
N THR A 155 4.57 18.98 4.46
CA THR A 155 3.81 19.13 5.69
C THR A 155 2.60 18.20 5.71
N ILE A 156 1.86 18.10 4.60
CA ILE A 156 0.77 17.13 4.44
C ILE A 156 1.30 15.71 4.62
N PHE A 157 2.39 15.36 3.94
CA PHE A 157 3.00 14.03 4.09
C PHE A 157 3.30 13.71 5.56
N ARG A 158 4.02 14.60 6.28
CA ARG A 158 4.38 14.38 7.69
C ARG A 158 3.15 14.22 8.58
N LYS A 159 2.10 15.01 8.36
CA LYS A 159 0.84 14.95 9.12
C LYS A 159 0.17 13.58 8.96
N TYR A 160 0.01 13.10 7.72
CA TYR A 160 -0.72 11.87 7.46
C TYR A 160 0.11 10.62 7.75
N TRP A 161 1.41 10.66 7.48
CA TRP A 161 2.32 9.58 7.86
C TRP A 161 2.29 9.29 9.36
N GLY A 162 2.29 10.33 10.19
CA GLY A 162 2.17 10.17 11.64
C GLY A 162 0.78 9.74 12.08
N ALA A 163 -0.27 10.18 11.38
CA ALA A 163 -1.66 9.92 11.77
C ALA A 163 -2.21 8.56 11.31
N SER A 164 -1.71 7.99 10.20
CA SER A 164 -2.22 6.75 9.61
C SER A 164 -2.17 5.58 10.59
N SER A 165 -1.15 5.55 11.46
CA SER A 165 -0.98 4.54 12.51
C SER A 165 -2.06 4.56 13.59
N PHE A 166 -2.88 5.62 13.67
CA PHE A 166 -3.92 5.81 14.68
C PHE A 166 -5.35 5.68 14.12
N LEU A 167 -5.51 5.47 12.81
CA LEU A 167 -6.82 5.33 12.18
C LEU A 167 -7.32 3.88 12.30
N GLU A 168 -8.58 3.70 12.67
CA GLU A 168 -9.21 2.37 12.66
C GLU A 168 -9.42 1.84 11.23
N VAL A 169 -9.66 2.75 10.29
CA VAL A 169 -9.87 2.48 8.86
C VAL A 169 -9.12 3.55 8.07
N VAL A 170 -8.15 3.12 7.27
CA VAL A 170 -7.36 4.01 6.41
C VAL A 170 -8.03 4.11 5.04
N PRO A 171 -8.50 5.30 4.63
CA PRO A 171 -9.11 5.46 3.31
C PRO A 171 -8.06 5.31 2.21
N PHE A 172 -8.47 4.80 1.05
CA PHE A 172 -7.61 4.72 -0.13
C PHE A 172 -7.17 6.11 -0.62
N ILE A 173 -8.06 7.11 -0.54
CA ILE A 173 -7.77 8.52 -0.82
C ILE A 173 -8.19 9.33 0.42
N PHE A 174 -7.22 9.88 1.16
CA PHE A 174 -7.48 10.81 2.26
C PHE A 174 -7.45 12.28 1.81
N ASN A 175 -6.79 12.58 0.69
CA ASN A 175 -6.73 13.91 0.10
C ASN A 175 -6.65 13.80 -1.43
N SER A 176 -7.64 14.35 -2.14
CA SER A 176 -7.76 14.27 -3.60
C SER A 176 -6.79 15.17 -4.36
N GLU A 177 -6.20 16.17 -3.71
CA GLU A 177 -5.28 17.14 -4.33
C GLU A 177 -3.82 16.85 -3.97
N PHE A 178 -3.57 15.95 -3.02
CA PHE A 178 -2.24 15.64 -2.52
C PHE A 178 -1.47 14.76 -3.50
N SER A 179 -0.34 15.27 -3.99
CA SER A 179 0.60 14.58 -4.86
C SER A 179 2.03 14.71 -4.32
N LEU A 180 2.83 13.67 -4.45
CA LEU A 180 4.29 13.69 -4.27
C LEU A 180 5.03 13.85 -5.62
N PHE A 181 4.30 13.99 -6.72
CA PHE A 181 4.84 13.98 -8.07
C PHE A 181 4.54 15.32 -8.76
N TYR A 182 5.52 16.22 -8.80
CA TYR A 182 5.42 17.53 -9.46
C TYR A 182 6.16 17.52 -10.79
#